data_AF-A0A2P4PU47-F1
#
_entry.id   AF-A0A2P4PU47-F1
#
_cell.length_a   1.000
_cell.length_b   1.000
_cell.length_c   1.000
_cell.angle_alpha   90.00
_cell.angle_beta   90.00
_cell.angle_gamma   90.00
#
_symmetry.space_group_name_H-M   'P 1'
#
loop_
_entity.id
_entity.type
_entity.pdbx_description
1 polymer ?
#
loop_
_entity_poly.entity_id
_entity_poly.type
_entity_poly.pdbx_seq_one_letter_code
_entity_poly.pdbx_strand_id
1 'polypeptide(L)'
;MTPIFKKTLRDEVVQIINNLGSRILFNVSQTFSDQKKSINKKLLPAVKAAMNPSIEVYDTEIVNVIKQLHKSHRDIWKITQDGKLDTHSRRQHMTSWRDQKITRRKRGLQHMINTKDKVLNDCKPQEITWDEYMKDCEKIVVISELHSDEWSSEDENLANNEKNLEKRPERLDKSNSVIKIHEKKWKSTRVCKVISLSI
;
A
#
# COMPACT_ATOMS: atom_id res chain seq x y z
N MET A 1 -12.92 -20.51 6.75
CA MET A 1 -11.97 -20.40 5.62
C MET A 1 -10.75 -19.57 6.01
N THR A 2 -9.54 -20.14 5.91
CA THR A 2 -8.29 -19.46 6.30
C THR A 2 -7.91 -18.36 5.29
N PRO A 3 -7.16 -17.32 5.68
CA PRO A 3 -6.73 -16.24 4.77
C PRO A 3 -5.93 -16.75 3.56
N ILE A 4 -5.14 -17.80 3.76
CA ILE A 4 -4.35 -18.46 2.71
C ILE A 4 -5.28 -19.09 1.68
N PHE A 5 -6.29 -19.86 2.12
CA PHE A 5 -7.27 -20.48 1.23
C PHE A 5 -8.05 -19.44 0.41
N LYS A 6 -8.47 -18.33 1.06
CA LYS A 6 -9.16 -17.23 0.36
C LYS A 6 -8.33 -16.63 -0.77
N LYS A 7 -7.01 -16.51 -0.55
CA LYS A 7 -6.08 -16.01 -1.56
C LYS A 7 -5.94 -17.01 -2.70
N THR A 8 -5.71 -18.29 -2.41
CA THR A 8 -5.59 -19.36 -3.40
C THR A 8 -6.83 -19.46 -4.30
N LEU A 9 -8.03 -19.49 -3.70
CA LEU A 9 -9.29 -19.49 -4.44
C LEU A 9 -9.44 -18.26 -5.33
N ARG A 10 -9.14 -17.07 -4.79
CA ARG A 10 -9.22 -15.83 -5.56
C ARG A 10 -8.30 -15.87 -6.77
N ASP A 11 -7.04 -16.25 -6.57
CA ASP A 11 -6.01 -16.23 -7.61
C ASP A 11 -6.34 -17.25 -8.72
N GLU A 12 -6.84 -18.43 -8.35
CA GLU A 12 -7.32 -19.44 -9.30
C GLU A 12 -8.52 -18.95 -10.12
N VAL A 13 -9.56 -18.42 -9.48
CA VAL A 13 -10.75 -17.90 -10.17
C VAL A 13 -10.37 -16.75 -11.11
N VAL A 14 -9.47 -15.86 -10.69
CA VAL A 14 -8.94 -14.78 -11.55
C VAL A 14 -8.23 -15.34 -12.77
N GLN A 15 -7.34 -16.31 -12.59
CA GLN A 15 -6.59 -16.92 -13.68
C GLN A 15 -7.53 -17.58 -14.70
N ILE A 16 -8.52 -18.33 -14.22
CA ILE A 16 -9.52 -18.96 -15.08
C ILE A 16 -10.28 -17.90 -15.88
N ILE A 17 -10.83 -16.89 -15.21
CA ILE A 17 -11.63 -15.83 -15.84
C ILE A 17 -10.83 -15.08 -16.90
N ASN A 18 -9.54 -14.81 -16.65
CA ASN A 18 -8.66 -14.13 -17.61
C ASN A 18 -8.40 -14.98 -18.87
N ASN A 19 -8.50 -16.31 -18.76
CA ASN A 19 -8.32 -17.24 -19.87
C ASN A 19 -9.65 -17.61 -20.56
N LEU A 20 -10.80 -17.22 -20.01
CA LEU A 20 -12.10 -17.43 -20.65
C LEU A 20 -12.33 -16.43 -21.78
N GLY A 21 -13.02 -16.88 -22.85
CA GLY A 21 -13.37 -16.02 -23.96
C GLY A 21 -14.33 -14.89 -23.58
N SER A 22 -14.23 -13.74 -24.27
CA SER A 22 -15.05 -12.53 -24.05
C SER A 22 -16.56 -12.77 -24.06
N ARG A 23 -17.04 -13.83 -24.72
CA ARG A 23 -18.45 -14.22 -24.79
C ARG A 23 -19.02 -14.78 -23.48
N ILE A 24 -18.16 -15.27 -22.58
CA ILE A 24 -18.53 -15.90 -21.30
C ILE A 24 -18.33 -14.92 -20.13
N LEU A 25 -17.51 -13.89 -20.33
CA LEU A 25 -17.19 -12.85 -19.36
C LEU A 25 -18.37 -11.91 -19.07
N PHE A 26 -18.35 -11.32 -17.88
CA PHE A 26 -19.30 -10.28 -17.48
C PHE A 26 -18.99 -8.95 -18.17
N ASN A 27 -20.02 -8.15 -18.42
CA ASN A 27 -19.89 -6.82 -18.98
C ASN A 27 -19.75 -5.77 -17.85
N VAL A 28 -18.67 -4.99 -17.90
CA VAL A 28 -18.34 -3.97 -16.89
C VAL A 28 -19.24 -2.73 -16.95
N SER A 29 -19.92 -2.47 -18.07
CA SER A 29 -20.78 -1.30 -18.21
C SER A 29 -22.11 -1.43 -17.44
N GLN A 30 -22.60 -2.65 -17.21
CA GLN A 30 -23.84 -2.89 -16.45
C GLN A 30 -23.56 -3.34 -15.01
N THR A 31 -24.58 -3.35 -14.16
CA THR A 31 -24.41 -3.76 -12.77
C THR A 31 -24.35 -5.29 -12.65
N PHE A 32 -23.72 -5.78 -11.58
CA PHE A 32 -23.65 -7.21 -11.30
C PHE A 32 -25.05 -7.83 -11.16
N SER A 33 -25.99 -7.09 -10.55
CA SER A 33 -27.37 -7.54 -10.34
C SER A 33 -28.08 -7.84 -11.66
N ASP A 34 -27.89 -6.97 -12.66
CA ASP A 34 -28.52 -7.10 -13.99
C ASP A 34 -28.03 -8.36 -14.71
N GLN A 35 -26.77 -8.74 -14.49
CA GLN A 35 -26.15 -9.89 -15.15
C GLN A 35 -26.12 -11.16 -14.30
N LYS A 36 -26.60 -11.11 -13.05
CA LYS A 36 -26.51 -12.22 -12.07
C LYS A 36 -27.03 -13.54 -12.65
N LYS A 37 -28.14 -13.50 -13.39
CA LYS A 37 -28.74 -14.68 -14.03
C LYS A 37 -27.83 -15.28 -15.10
N SER A 38 -27.19 -14.44 -15.92
CA SER A 38 -26.24 -14.89 -16.95
C SER A 38 -24.96 -15.46 -16.33
N ILE A 39 -24.44 -14.78 -15.29
CA ILE A 39 -23.25 -15.21 -14.54
C ILE A 39 -23.47 -16.60 -13.94
N ASN A 40 -24.59 -16.81 -13.25
CA ASN A 40 -24.88 -18.11 -12.64
C ASN A 40 -25.11 -19.23 -13.67
N LYS A 41 -25.64 -18.90 -14.86
CA LYS A 41 -25.93 -19.90 -15.91
C LYS A 41 -24.76 -20.22 -16.82
N LYS A 42 -23.82 -19.29 -17.01
CA LYS A 42 -22.73 -19.42 -18.00
C LYS A 42 -21.36 -19.40 -17.34
N LEU A 43 -21.06 -18.30 -16.64
CA LEU A 43 -19.72 -18.05 -16.10
C LEU A 43 -19.39 -18.97 -14.93
N LEU A 44 -20.31 -19.14 -13.98
CA LEU A 44 -20.09 -20.01 -12.82
C LEU A 44 -19.81 -21.48 -13.24
N PRO A 45 -20.62 -22.13 -14.10
CA PRO A 45 -20.30 -23.47 -14.59
C PRO A 45 -18.95 -23.56 -15.32
N ALA A 46 -18.62 -22.55 -16.15
CA ALA A 46 -17.34 -22.52 -16.86
C ALA A 46 -16.15 -22.40 -15.90
N VAL A 47 -16.28 -21.59 -14.85
CA VAL A 47 -15.26 -21.46 -13.80
C VAL A 47 -15.12 -22.79 -13.04
N LYS A 48 -16.22 -23.39 -12.60
CA LYS A 48 -16.20 -24.68 -11.89
C LYS A 48 -15.57 -25.81 -12.72
N ALA A 49 -15.84 -25.85 -14.02
CA ALA A 49 -15.29 -26.87 -14.92
C ALA A 49 -13.77 -26.74 -15.10
N ALA A 50 -13.22 -25.53 -14.94
CA ALA A 50 -11.80 -25.24 -15.10
C ALA A 50 -11.03 -25.15 -13.76
N MET A 51 -11.73 -25.18 -12.62
CA MET A 51 -11.12 -25.17 -11.29
C MET A 51 -10.43 -26.50 -10.98
N ASN A 52 -9.39 -26.43 -10.16
CA ASN A 52 -8.69 -27.59 -9.64
C ASN A 52 -9.68 -28.43 -8.80
N PRO A 53 -9.86 -29.73 -9.13
CA PRO A 53 -10.74 -30.62 -8.37
C PRO A 53 -10.42 -30.73 -6.88
N SER A 54 -9.17 -30.46 -6.47
CA SER A 54 -8.77 -30.47 -5.05
C SER A 54 -9.29 -29.28 -4.25
N ILE A 55 -9.88 -28.27 -4.89
CA ILE A 55 -10.41 -27.06 -4.27
C ILE A 55 -11.92 -27.21 -4.12
N GLU A 56 -12.34 -27.79 -3.00
CA GLU A 56 -13.75 -27.91 -2.64
C GLU A 56 -14.29 -26.56 -2.16
N VAL A 57 -15.10 -25.90 -3.00
CA VAL A 57 -15.62 -24.56 -2.73
C VAL A 57 -17.09 -24.46 -3.10
N TYR A 58 -17.86 -23.78 -2.27
CA TYR A 58 -19.28 -23.53 -2.54
C TYR A 58 -19.45 -22.52 -3.68
N ASP A 59 -20.47 -22.74 -4.51
CA ASP A 59 -20.83 -21.84 -5.62
C ASP A 59 -20.98 -20.39 -5.17
N THR A 60 -21.49 -20.17 -3.95
CA THR A 60 -21.64 -18.82 -3.36
C THR A 60 -20.31 -18.11 -3.18
N GLU A 61 -19.23 -18.82 -2.85
CA GLU A 61 -17.91 -18.26 -2.66
C GLU A 61 -17.25 -17.91 -3.99
N ILE A 62 -17.40 -18.77 -5.00
CA ILE A 62 -16.96 -18.49 -6.38
C ILE A 62 -17.69 -17.25 -6.92
N VAL A 63 -19.02 -17.19 -6.76
CA VAL A 63 -19.83 -16.03 -7.17
C VAL A 63 -19.43 -14.76 -6.43
N ASN A 64 -19.06 -14.85 -5.14
CA ASN A 64 -18.55 -13.71 -4.38
C ASN A 64 -17.22 -13.20 -4.94
N VAL A 65 -16.31 -14.09 -5.33
CA VAL A 65 -15.05 -13.70 -6.00
C VAL A 65 -15.35 -13.04 -7.36
N ILE A 66 -16.21 -13.64 -8.18
CA ILE A 66 -16.64 -13.06 -9.47
C ILE A 66 -17.25 -11.67 -9.26
N LYS A 67 -18.10 -11.49 -8.24
CA LYS A 67 -18.72 -10.20 -7.89
C LYS A 67 -17.68 -9.15 -7.49
N GLN A 68 -16.68 -9.55 -6.70
CA GLN A 68 -15.58 -8.66 -6.32
C GLN A 68 -14.75 -8.24 -7.53
N LEU A 69 -14.48 -9.16 -8.45
CA LEU A 69 -13.76 -8.87 -9.70
C LEU A 69 -14.55 -7.94 -10.60
N HIS A 70 -15.85 -8.19 -10.80
CA HIS A 70 -16.73 -7.27 -11.54
C HIS A 70 -16.70 -5.86 -10.95
N LYS A 71 -16.82 -5.74 -9.62
CA LYS A 71 -16.75 -4.45 -8.94
C LYS A 71 -15.43 -3.74 -9.23
N SER A 72 -14.30 -4.43 -9.06
CA SER A 72 -12.97 -3.86 -9.32
C SER A 72 -12.81 -3.42 -10.79
N HIS A 73 -13.21 -4.26 -11.74
CA HIS A 73 -13.10 -3.93 -13.17
C HIS A 73 -14.02 -2.76 -13.54
N ARG A 74 -15.23 -2.71 -12.98
CA ARG A 74 -16.16 -1.61 -13.21
C ARG A 74 -15.67 -0.29 -12.63
N ASP A 75 -15.04 -0.30 -11.46
CA ASP A 75 -14.46 0.90 -10.86
C ASP A 75 -13.32 1.44 -11.75
N ILE A 76 -12.44 0.58 -12.25
CA ILE A 76 -11.39 0.95 -13.23
C ILE A 76 -12.01 1.48 -14.52
N TRP A 77 -13.05 0.80 -15.04
CA TRP A 77 -13.74 1.22 -16.25
C TRP A 77 -14.33 2.63 -16.11
N LYS A 78 -14.99 2.95 -14.98
CA LYS A 78 -15.50 4.30 -14.70
C LYS A 78 -14.39 5.35 -14.67
N ILE A 79 -13.30 5.07 -13.96
CA ILE A 79 -12.13 5.96 -13.90
C ILE A 79 -11.55 6.21 -15.30
N THR A 80 -11.57 5.18 -16.15
CA THR A 80 -11.13 5.27 -17.54
C THR A 80 -12.07 6.13 -18.37
N GLN A 81 -13.38 5.99 -18.22
CA GLN A 81 -14.38 6.85 -18.90
C GLN A 81 -14.24 8.32 -18.47
N ASP A 82 -13.91 8.57 -17.21
CA ASP A 82 -13.68 9.93 -16.68
C ASP A 82 -12.34 10.54 -17.15
N GLY A 83 -11.52 9.81 -17.92
CA GLY A 83 -10.19 10.27 -18.36
C GLY A 83 -9.15 10.37 -17.24
N LYS A 84 -9.45 9.81 -16.05
CA LYS A 84 -8.62 9.93 -14.83
C LYS A 84 -7.71 8.73 -14.59
N LEU A 85 -7.60 7.82 -15.55
CA LEU A 85 -6.83 6.59 -15.39
C LEU A 85 -5.37 6.85 -15.02
N ASP A 86 -4.71 7.79 -15.69
CA ASP A 86 -3.32 8.16 -15.40
C ASP A 86 -3.16 8.67 -13.94
N THR A 87 -4.02 9.60 -13.53
CA THR A 87 -4.00 10.13 -12.16
C THR A 87 -4.25 9.07 -11.09
N HIS A 88 -5.12 8.10 -11.38
CA HIS A 88 -5.43 6.99 -10.49
C HIS A 88 -4.24 6.03 -10.38
N SER A 89 -3.65 5.64 -11.52
CA SER A 89 -2.45 4.81 -11.57
C SER A 89 -1.29 5.46 -10.83
N ARG A 90 -1.06 6.77 -11.05
CA ARG A 90 -0.05 7.54 -10.32
C ARG A 90 -0.30 7.51 -8.82
N ARG A 91 -1.55 7.72 -8.38
CA ARG A 91 -1.90 7.64 -6.96
C ARG A 91 -1.65 6.26 -6.36
N GLN A 92 -2.08 5.19 -7.04
CA GLN A 92 -1.83 3.82 -6.57
C GLN A 92 -0.33 3.53 -6.44
N HIS A 93 0.45 3.92 -7.43
CA HIS A 93 1.89 3.76 -7.43
C HIS A 93 2.54 4.49 -6.26
N MET A 94 2.15 5.75 -6.02
CA MET A 94 2.62 6.52 -4.86
C MET A 94 2.25 5.87 -3.53
N THR A 95 1.02 5.36 -3.37
CA THR A 95 0.61 4.64 -2.16
C THR A 95 1.43 3.37 -1.96
N SER A 96 1.64 2.57 -3.01
CA SER A 96 2.46 1.35 -2.94
C SER A 96 3.90 1.66 -2.51
N TRP A 97 4.51 2.70 -3.08
CA TRP A 97 5.85 3.14 -2.71
C TRP A 97 5.94 3.57 -1.24
N ARG A 98 4.94 4.30 -0.76
CA ARG A 98 4.84 4.70 0.65
C ARG A 98 4.80 3.47 1.57
N ASP A 99 3.96 2.49 1.26
CA ASP A 99 3.82 1.27 2.06
C ASP A 99 5.11 0.44 2.05
N GLN A 100 5.79 0.34 0.91
CA GLN A 100 7.09 -0.32 0.80
C GLN A 100 8.14 0.39 1.65
N LYS A 101 8.21 1.72 1.60
CA LYS A 101 9.17 2.52 2.37
C LYS A 101 8.94 2.35 3.88
N ILE A 102 7.69 2.41 4.33
CA ILE A 102 7.28 2.14 5.72
C ILE A 102 7.72 0.72 6.13
N THR A 103 7.45 -0.27 5.29
CA THR A 103 7.80 -1.67 5.56
C THR A 103 9.31 -1.87 5.67
N ARG A 104 10.11 -1.26 4.77
CA ARG A 104 11.58 -1.29 4.82
C ARG A 104 12.10 -0.66 6.11
N ARG A 105 11.56 0.49 6.52
CA ARG A 105 11.93 1.16 7.78
C ARG A 105 11.60 0.33 9.02
N LYS A 106 10.40 -0.26 9.07
CA LYS A 106 10.01 -1.19 10.15
C LYS A 106 11.00 -2.33 10.26
N ARG A 107 11.33 -2.97 9.14
CA ARG A 107 12.30 -4.08 9.11
C ARG A 107 13.69 -3.64 9.54
N GLY A 108 14.16 -2.47 9.07
CA GLY A 108 15.45 -1.92 9.46
C GLY A 108 15.53 -1.62 10.95
N LEU A 109 14.53 -0.93 11.52
CA LEU A 109 14.49 -0.65 12.96
C LEU A 109 14.36 -1.92 13.79
N GLN A 110 13.51 -2.86 13.38
CA GLN A 110 13.42 -4.16 14.05
C GLN A 110 14.75 -4.91 14.03
N HIS A 111 15.46 -4.88 12.90
CA HIS A 111 16.78 -5.49 12.78
C HIS A 111 17.76 -4.84 13.76
N MET A 112 17.85 -3.51 13.78
CA MET A 112 18.73 -2.78 14.71
C MET A 112 18.43 -3.09 16.17
N ILE A 113 17.15 -3.17 16.55
CA ILE A 113 16.72 -3.55 17.90
C ILE A 113 17.22 -4.96 18.23
N ASN A 114 17.01 -5.91 17.32
CA ASN A 114 17.38 -7.31 17.53
C ASN A 114 18.89 -7.52 17.61
N THR A 115 19.67 -6.77 16.83
CA THR A 115 21.14 -6.86 16.81
C THR A 115 21.82 -5.97 17.85
N LYS A 116 21.05 -5.16 18.59
CA LYS A 116 21.57 -4.11 19.49
C LYS A 116 22.58 -3.22 18.77
N ASP A 117 22.18 -2.72 17.60
CA ASP A 117 23.02 -1.90 16.75
C ASP A 117 23.58 -0.69 17.53
N LYS A 118 24.88 -0.40 17.35
CA LYS A 118 25.56 0.71 18.01
C LYS A 118 24.89 2.06 17.74
N VAL A 119 24.27 2.23 16.58
CA VAL A 119 23.57 3.46 16.21
C VAL A 119 22.43 3.77 17.20
N LEU A 120 21.78 2.75 17.78
CA LEU A 120 20.75 2.96 18.79
C LEU A 120 21.35 3.55 20.08
N ASN A 121 22.57 3.17 20.46
CA ASN A 121 23.26 3.79 21.59
C ASN A 121 23.58 5.25 21.31
N ASP A 122 24.09 5.54 20.11
CA ASP A 122 24.46 6.90 19.69
C ASP A 122 23.24 7.83 19.60
N CYS A 123 22.06 7.29 19.29
CA CYS A 123 20.81 8.04 19.17
C CYS A 123 19.98 8.09 20.47
N LYS A 124 20.43 7.48 21.57
CA LYS A 124 19.71 7.48 22.85
C LYS A 124 19.82 8.87 23.51
N PRO A 125 18.72 9.58 23.79
CA PRO A 125 18.73 10.80 24.59
C PRO A 125 19.31 10.54 25.99
N GLN A 126 20.04 11.50 26.55
CA GLN A 126 20.69 11.32 27.85
C GLN A 126 19.68 11.19 29.00
N GLU A 127 18.51 11.81 28.85
CA GLU A 127 17.48 11.99 29.88
C GLU A 127 16.62 10.73 30.12
N ILE A 128 16.70 9.73 29.23
CA ILE A 128 15.90 8.51 29.31
C ILE A 128 16.76 7.28 29.54
N THR A 129 16.20 6.31 30.28
CA THR A 129 16.86 5.02 30.48
C THR A 129 16.88 4.22 29.17
N TRP A 130 17.84 3.29 29.06
CA TRP A 130 17.93 2.41 27.89
C TRP A 130 16.65 1.60 27.68
N ASP A 131 16.08 1.06 28.76
CA ASP A 131 14.87 0.24 28.68
C ASP A 131 13.65 1.06 28.24
N GLU A 132 13.51 2.31 28.70
CA GLU A 132 12.46 3.21 28.22
C GLU A 132 12.64 3.56 26.75
N TYR A 133 13.87 3.85 26.32
CA TYR A 133 14.18 4.14 24.92
C TYR A 133 13.85 2.96 24.01
N MET A 134 14.28 1.75 24.37
CA MET A 134 14.03 0.54 23.59
C MET A 134 12.54 0.22 23.50
N LYS A 135 11.79 0.38 24.59
CA LYS A 135 10.34 0.22 24.60
C LYS A 135 9.65 1.21 23.65
N ASP A 136 10.14 2.43 23.56
CA ASP A 136 9.62 3.42 22.62
C ASP A 136 10.00 3.10 21.16
N CYS A 137 11.22 2.61 20.90
CA CYS A 137 11.61 2.10 19.58
C CYS A 137 10.72 0.95 19.12
N GLU A 138 10.41 -0.02 19.99
CA GLU A 138 9.49 -1.13 19.70
C GLU A 138 8.07 -0.64 19.41
N LYS A 139 7.56 0.33 20.19
CA LYS A 139 6.25 0.96 19.91
C LYS A 139 6.23 1.64 18.55
N ILE A 140 7.30 2.32 18.16
CA ILE A 140 7.39 3.00 16.86
C ILE A 140 7.28 1.97 15.72
N VAL A 141 7.85 0.76 15.84
CA VAL A 141 7.70 -0.28 14.80
C VAL A 141 6.22 -0.65 14.58
N VAL A 142 5.44 -0.69 15.66
CA VAL A 142 4.02 -1.08 15.63
C VAL A 142 3.12 0.06 15.17
N ILE A 143 3.28 1.26 15.75
CA ILE A 143 2.36 2.39 15.55
C ILE A 143 2.68 3.13 14.24
N SER A 144 1.88 2.87 13.20
CA SER A 144 2.02 3.51 11.88
C SER A 144 1.84 5.03 11.89
N GLU A 145 1.16 5.57 12.89
CA GLU A 145 0.96 7.03 13.04
C GLU A 145 2.25 7.77 13.37
N LEU A 146 3.23 7.09 13.97
CA LEU A 146 4.53 7.68 14.32
C LEU A 146 5.47 7.75 13.12
N HIS A 147 5.09 7.19 11.98
CA HIS A 147 5.93 7.14 10.77
C HIS A 147 5.75 8.41 9.95
N SER A 148 6.86 9.03 9.57
CA SER A 148 6.83 10.20 8.69
C SER A 148 6.18 9.88 7.35
N ASP A 149 5.37 10.81 6.84
CA ASP A 149 4.82 10.74 5.50
C ASP A 149 5.72 11.51 4.54
N GLU A 150 6.68 10.81 3.96
CA GLU A 150 7.65 11.42 3.05
C GLU A 150 7.30 11.14 1.60
N TRP A 151 7.09 12.19 0.81
CA TRP A 151 6.70 12.09 -0.60
C TRP A 151 7.77 12.72 -1.48
N SER A 152 8.26 11.96 -2.48
CA SER A 152 9.08 12.55 -3.53
C SER A 152 8.18 13.38 -4.44
N SER A 153 8.58 14.63 -4.69
CA SER A 153 7.87 15.58 -5.53
C SER A 153 8.88 16.23 -6.47
N GLU A 154 8.41 16.76 -7.60
CA GLU A 154 9.21 17.61 -8.49
C GLU A 154 8.80 19.07 -8.30
N ASP A 155 8.76 19.50 -7.04
CA ASP A 155 8.36 20.87 -6.71
C ASP A 155 9.55 21.80 -6.96
N GLU A 156 9.47 22.55 -8.05
CA GLU A 156 10.54 23.44 -8.51
C GLU A 156 10.90 24.52 -7.50
N ASN A 157 9.91 25.07 -6.79
CA ASN A 157 10.14 26.09 -5.77
C ASN A 157 10.95 25.53 -4.60
N LEU A 158 10.60 24.33 -4.13
CA LEU A 158 11.35 23.67 -3.07
C LEU A 158 12.75 23.23 -3.53
N ALA A 159 12.87 22.75 -4.77
CA ALA A 159 14.18 22.37 -5.32
C ALA A 159 15.12 23.58 -5.40
N ASN A 160 14.60 24.73 -5.83
CA ASN A 160 15.36 25.98 -5.88
C ASN A 160 15.70 26.49 -4.48
N ASN A 161 14.80 26.35 -3.50
CA ASN A 161 15.11 26.67 -2.10
C ASN A 161 16.24 25.79 -1.54
N GLU A 162 16.23 24.48 -1.81
CA GLU A 162 17.33 23.58 -1.39
C GLU A 162 18.67 23.93 -2.05
N LYS A 163 18.64 24.33 -3.33
CA LYS A 163 19.83 24.81 -4.07
C LYS A 163 20.37 26.10 -3.46
N ASN A 164 19.50 27.07 -3.21
CA ASN A 164 19.88 28.36 -2.63
C ASN A 164 20.44 28.24 -1.22
N LEU A 165 20.04 27.21 -0.47
CA LEU A 165 20.55 26.92 0.87
C LEU A 165 21.81 26.03 0.87
N GLU A 166 22.32 25.63 -0.30
CA GLU A 166 23.45 24.69 -0.45
C GLU A 166 23.26 23.36 0.31
N LYS A 167 22.00 22.97 0.57
CA LYS A 167 21.66 21.72 1.25
C LYS A 167 21.47 20.55 0.29
N ARG A 168 21.52 20.82 -1.01
CA ARG A 168 21.22 19.84 -2.06
C ARG A 168 22.41 18.93 -2.32
N PRO A 169 22.22 17.60 -2.40
CA PRO A 169 23.28 16.68 -2.80
C PRO A 169 23.59 16.79 -4.30
N GLU A 170 24.87 16.77 -4.68
CA GLU A 170 25.34 16.89 -6.08
C GLU A 170 24.61 15.94 -7.06
N ARG A 171 24.32 14.72 -6.62
CA ARG A 171 23.59 13.72 -7.43
C ARG A 171 22.21 14.18 -7.91
N LEU A 172 21.63 15.20 -7.26
CA LEU A 172 20.28 15.71 -7.54
C LEU A 172 20.29 17.10 -8.20
N ASP A 173 21.45 17.70 -8.51
CA ASP A 173 21.54 19.08 -9.02
C ASP A 173 20.77 19.30 -10.33
N LYS A 174 20.78 18.29 -11.19
CA LYS A 174 20.10 18.31 -12.50
C LYS A 174 18.62 17.94 -12.43
N SER A 175 18.10 17.57 -11.26
CA SER A 175 16.70 17.18 -11.08
C SER A 175 15.97 18.16 -10.17
N ASN A 176 14.65 18.25 -10.31
CA ASN A 176 13.79 18.97 -9.37
C ASN A 176 13.23 18.06 -8.26
N SER A 177 13.78 16.84 -8.12
CA SER A 177 13.30 15.89 -7.12
C SER A 177 13.59 16.40 -5.71
N VAL A 178 12.54 16.53 -4.90
CA VAL A 178 12.58 16.95 -3.50
C VAL A 178 11.77 15.98 -2.65
N ILE A 179 12.22 15.72 -1.42
CA ILE A 179 11.47 14.91 -0.47
C ILE A 179 10.65 15.85 0.41
N LYS A 180 9.34 15.91 0.17
CA LYS A 180 8.39 16.55 1.08
C LYS A 180 8.20 15.66 2.29
N ILE A 181 8.68 16.10 3.44
CA ILE A 181 8.33 15.47 4.71
C ILE A 181 7.06 16.14 5.20
N HIS A 182 5.91 15.45 5.09
CA HIS A 182 4.71 15.94 5.75
C HIS A 182 4.87 15.67 7.24
N GLU A 183 5.01 16.76 7.99
CA GLU A 183 4.94 16.72 9.44
C GLU A 183 3.56 16.19 9.83
N LYS A 184 3.51 14.92 10.23
CA LYS A 184 2.42 14.49 11.12
C LYS A 184 2.69 15.21 12.43
N LYS A 185 1.68 15.88 13.00
CA LYS A 185 1.72 16.41 14.37
C LYS A 185 2.30 15.32 15.26
N TRP A 186 3.59 15.40 15.57
CA TRP A 186 4.32 14.36 16.27
C TRP A 186 3.85 14.49 17.72
N LYS A 187 2.81 13.72 18.10
CA LYS A 187 2.12 13.87 19.40
C LYS A 187 2.82 13.16 20.55
N SER A 188 4.14 12.98 20.51
CA SER A 188 4.87 12.70 21.74
C SER A 188 5.27 14.03 22.36
N THR A 189 4.38 14.59 23.19
CA THR A 189 4.67 15.80 23.99
C THR A 189 5.95 15.66 24.81
N ARG A 190 6.32 14.43 25.19
CA ARG A 190 7.59 14.14 25.90
C ARG A 190 8.79 14.33 24.99
N VAL A 191 8.75 13.81 23.76
CA VAL A 191 9.89 13.92 22.84
C VAL A 191 10.02 15.35 22.30
N CYS A 192 8.93 16.04 21.96
CA CYS A 192 9.02 17.46 21.57
C CYS A 192 9.64 18.34 22.65
N LYS A 193 9.42 18.03 23.94
CA LYS A 193 10.08 18.71 25.06
C LYS A 193 11.58 18.42 25.16
N VAL A 194 12.01 17.22 24.76
CA VAL A 194 13.42 16.79 24.84
C VAL A 194 14.24 17.33 23.66
N ILE A 195 13.68 17.41 22.46
CA ILE A 195 14.43 17.86 21.26
C ILE A 195 14.42 19.39 21.09
N SER A 196 13.85 20.15 22.04
CA SER A 196 13.77 21.63 21.98
C SER A 196 13.25 22.16 20.64
N LEU A 197 12.35 21.42 19.98
CA LEU A 197 11.67 21.92 18.79
C LEU A 197 10.61 22.90 19.26
N SER A 198 10.98 24.18 19.33
CA SER A 198 10.05 25.27 19.56
C SER A 198 8.99 25.24 18.45
N ILE A 199 7.72 25.12 18.86
CA ILE A 199 6.56 25.38 18.00
C ILE A 199 6.50 26.89 17.71
#